data_AF-W4GGL9-F1
#
_entry.id   AF-W4GGL9-F1
#
_cell.length_a   1.000
_cell.length_b   1.000
_cell.length_c   1.000
_cell.angle_alpha   90.00
_cell.angle_beta   90.00
_cell.angle_gamma   90.00
#
_symmetry.space_group_name_H-M   'P 1'
#
loop_
_entity.id
_entity.type
_entity.pdbx_description
1 polymer ?
#
loop_
_entity_poly.entity_id
_entity_poly.type
_entity_poly.pdbx_seq_one_letter_code
_entity_poly.pdbx_strand_id
1 'polypeptide(L)'
;MKLIQKLLEKHGIEQVVRSVVQARRSPPEPIRVLGLDINTNSTGFVVLNELGGIESSGHICTKHLQSDGQILDIGIEIAARMSQVHNHELSTTPLVAWEVGIEDFLRTFSPGQFKTKGLFQLAQLNGLVSYCALTTFGVAPIHVHPTAARHFFALKVPPGVPKKKDEIKRVVLAHAIASEPALHLPHMTIPAQFDVADAYVVASYTYWRRVVDTVIATSHPLQSTLWPDMEKQLARQIASRSAKTKSFSKQAYLQLVFRQEVDIWVRDHRTTCC
;
A
#
# COMPACT_ATOMS: atom_id res chain seq x y z
N MET A 1 -7.42 3.42 -23.17
CA MET A 1 -7.82 3.23 -21.76
C MET A 1 -9.01 4.08 -21.37
N LYS A 2 -9.12 5.38 -21.70
CA LYS A 2 -10.36 6.18 -21.48
C LYS A 2 -11.67 5.51 -21.95
N LEU A 3 -11.64 4.74 -23.05
CA LEU A 3 -12.79 3.97 -23.53
C LEU A 3 -13.17 2.81 -22.60
N ILE A 4 -12.19 2.13 -22.00
CA ILE A 4 -12.45 1.04 -21.04
C ILE A 4 -12.96 1.62 -19.71
N GLN A 5 -12.44 2.76 -19.25
CA GLN A 5 -12.99 3.49 -18.11
C GLN A 5 -14.49 3.81 -18.30
N LYS A 6 -14.89 4.33 -19.47
CA LYS A 6 -16.31 4.54 -19.81
C LYS A 6 -17.13 3.25 -19.83
N LEU A 7 -16.53 2.13 -20.22
CA LEU A 7 -17.20 0.83 -20.15
C LEU A 7 -17.38 0.39 -18.70
N LEU A 8 -16.37 0.55 -17.84
CA LEU A 8 -16.49 0.25 -16.41
C LEU A 8 -17.64 1.05 -15.78
N GLU A 9 -17.72 2.35 -16.06
CA GLU A 9 -18.82 3.22 -15.61
C GLU A 9 -20.19 2.74 -16.13
N LYS A 10 -20.30 2.48 -17.45
CA LYS A 10 -21.52 1.97 -18.08
C LYS A 10 -22.00 0.66 -17.42
N HIS A 11 -21.06 -0.21 -17.07
CA HIS A 11 -21.33 -1.51 -16.45
C HIS A 11 -21.35 -1.44 -14.91
N GLY A 12 -21.40 -0.24 -14.31
CA GLY A 12 -21.70 -0.09 -12.89
C GLY A 12 -20.54 -0.40 -11.93
N ILE A 13 -19.30 -0.15 -12.34
CA ILE A 13 -18.13 -0.32 -11.45
C ILE A 13 -18.26 0.51 -10.17
N GLU A 14 -18.88 1.69 -10.26
CA GLU A 14 -19.05 2.59 -9.13
C GLU A 14 -19.89 1.96 -8.03
N GLN A 15 -21.01 1.34 -8.38
CA GLN A 15 -21.87 0.65 -7.42
C GLN A 15 -21.13 -0.51 -6.75
N VAL A 16 -20.30 -1.24 -7.49
CA VAL A 16 -19.49 -2.33 -6.93
C VAL A 16 -18.44 -1.78 -5.96
N VAL A 17 -17.71 -0.73 -6.33
CA VAL A 17 -16.70 -0.13 -5.45
C VAL A 17 -17.35 0.43 -4.18
N ARG A 18 -18.46 1.18 -4.31
CA ARG A 18 -19.20 1.70 -3.14
C ARG A 18 -19.69 0.58 -2.23
N SER A 19 -20.22 -0.51 -2.80
CA SER A 19 -20.66 -1.67 -2.02
C SER A 19 -19.52 -2.32 -1.27
N VAL A 20 -18.36 -2.50 -1.92
CA VAL A 20 -17.15 -3.05 -1.28
C VAL A 20 -16.63 -2.14 -0.16
N VAL A 21 -16.56 -0.83 -0.39
CA VAL A 21 -16.13 0.14 0.64
C VAL A 21 -17.11 0.14 1.81
N GLN A 22 -18.42 0.14 1.56
CA GLN A 22 -19.43 0.09 2.62
C GLN A 22 -19.35 -1.19 3.43
N ALA A 23 -19.21 -2.36 2.78
CA ALA A 23 -19.04 -3.63 3.46
C ALA A 23 -17.77 -3.65 4.32
N ARG A 24 -16.70 -3.01 3.85
CA ARG A 24 -15.45 -2.89 4.61
C ARG A 24 -15.59 -1.97 5.82
N ARG A 25 -16.40 -0.93 5.76
CA ARG A 25 -16.68 0.02 6.86
C ARG A 25 -17.59 -0.56 7.95
N SER A 26 -18.31 -1.63 7.64
CA SER A 26 -19.14 -2.35 8.60
C SER A 26 -18.91 -3.86 8.46
N PRO A 27 -17.67 -4.31 8.72
CA PRO A 27 -17.32 -5.70 8.55
C PRO A 27 -17.90 -6.55 9.70
N PRO A 28 -18.09 -7.86 9.51
CA PRO A 28 -18.48 -8.75 10.60
C PRO A 28 -17.49 -8.74 11.77
N GLU A 29 -16.21 -8.53 11.46
CA GLU A 29 -15.11 -8.41 12.41
C GLU A 29 -14.33 -7.12 12.08
N PRO A 30 -14.02 -6.25 13.06
CA PRO A 30 -13.22 -5.06 12.83
C PRO A 30 -11.90 -5.36 12.12
N ILE A 31 -11.51 -4.47 11.21
CA ILE A 31 -10.29 -4.62 10.41
C ILE A 31 -9.28 -3.58 10.87
N ARG A 32 -8.02 -3.99 11.03
CA ARG A 32 -6.88 -3.10 11.22
C ARG A 32 -5.89 -3.26 10.09
N VAL A 33 -5.37 -2.14 9.61
CA VAL A 33 -4.31 -2.12 8.59
C VAL A 33 -3.06 -1.51 9.19
N LEU A 34 -2.01 -2.31 9.36
CA LEU A 34 -0.70 -1.85 9.81
C LEU A 34 0.17 -1.52 8.59
N GLY A 35 0.68 -0.28 8.51
CA GLY A 35 1.75 0.10 7.59
C GLY A 35 3.07 0.30 8.32
N LEU A 36 4.16 -0.20 7.74
CA LEU A 36 5.52 -0.04 8.27
C LEU A 36 6.45 0.56 7.21
N ASP A 37 7.18 1.61 7.58
CA ASP A 37 8.35 2.11 6.84
C ASP A 37 9.63 1.69 7.59
N ILE A 38 10.21 0.58 7.17
CA ILE A 38 11.30 -0.08 7.91
C ILE A 38 12.63 0.59 7.59
N ASN A 39 13.37 0.94 8.63
CA ASN A 39 14.74 1.43 8.52
C ASN A 39 15.58 0.92 9.70
N THR A 40 16.90 0.85 9.51
CA THR A 40 17.85 0.49 10.59
C THR A 40 17.91 1.53 11.70
N ASN A 41 17.50 2.78 11.44
CA ASN A 41 17.66 3.89 12.38
C ASN A 41 16.35 4.32 13.05
N SER A 42 15.26 4.26 12.31
CA SER A 42 13.95 4.78 12.71
C SER A 42 12.90 4.12 11.83
N THR A 43 12.05 3.27 12.43
CA THR A 43 10.96 2.62 11.70
C THR A 43 9.65 3.35 12.02
N GLY A 44 8.97 3.86 11.00
CA GLY A 44 7.63 4.44 11.14
C GLY A 44 6.56 3.37 11.14
N PHE A 45 5.49 3.57 11.91
CA PHE A 45 4.30 2.73 11.87
C PHE A 45 3.01 3.54 11.92
N VAL A 46 1.97 3.02 11.27
CA VAL A 46 0.60 3.54 11.33
C VAL A 46 -0.39 2.38 11.33
N VAL A 47 -1.40 2.46 12.19
CA VAL A 47 -2.56 1.56 12.20
C VAL A 47 -3.78 2.34 11.76
N LEU A 48 -4.44 1.82 10.72
CA LEU A 48 -5.73 2.31 10.27
C LEU A 48 -6.85 1.38 10.73
N ASN A 49 -8.02 1.96 11.01
CA ASN A 49 -9.26 1.23 11.25
C ASN A 49 -9.97 0.86 9.93
N GLU A 50 -11.13 0.22 10.05
CA GLU A 50 -11.95 -0.24 8.93
C GLU A 50 -12.50 0.90 8.04
N LEU A 51 -12.58 2.12 8.58
CA LEU A 51 -12.95 3.32 7.85
C LEU A 51 -11.78 3.88 7.02
N GLY A 52 -10.57 3.35 7.22
CA GLY A 52 -9.33 3.89 6.66
C GLY A 52 -8.76 5.05 7.47
N GLY A 53 -9.33 5.34 8.65
CA GLY A 53 -8.90 6.40 9.55
C GLY A 53 -7.83 5.95 10.53
N ILE A 54 -7.06 6.88 11.08
CA ILE A 54 -5.95 6.55 11.99
C ILE A 54 -6.44 6.20 13.39
N GLU A 55 -5.88 5.12 13.92
CA GLU A 55 -6.11 4.67 15.30
C GLU A 55 -4.86 4.80 16.16
N SER A 56 -3.70 4.44 15.60
CA SER A 56 -2.42 4.69 16.24
C SER A 56 -1.33 4.98 15.21
N SER A 57 -0.30 5.72 15.64
CA SER A 57 0.86 6.02 14.82
C SER A 57 2.08 6.30 15.69
N GLY A 58 3.27 6.14 15.12
CA GLY A 58 4.50 6.45 15.84
C GLY A 58 5.74 5.98 15.11
N HIS A 59 6.88 6.08 15.78
CA HIS A 59 8.15 5.59 15.26
C HIS A 59 8.92 4.84 16.34
N ILE A 60 9.83 3.98 15.89
CA ILE A 60 10.70 3.15 16.72
C ILE A 60 12.12 3.60 16.44
N CYS A 61 12.72 4.34 17.38
CA CYS A 61 14.09 4.84 17.23
C CYS A 61 15.10 3.76 17.62
N THR A 62 15.83 3.24 16.64
CA THR A 62 16.82 2.16 16.81
C THR A 62 18.26 2.64 16.58
N LYS A 63 18.50 3.96 16.55
CA LYS A 63 19.85 4.55 16.41
C LYS A 63 20.85 4.07 17.45
N HIS A 64 20.37 3.69 18.63
CA HIS A 64 21.19 3.17 19.71
C HIS A 64 21.69 1.73 19.46
N LEU A 65 21.18 1.07 18.42
CA LEU A 65 21.46 -0.33 18.04
C LEU A 65 22.27 -0.44 16.74
N GLN A 66 23.17 0.50 16.46
CA GLN A 66 23.86 0.61 15.16
C GLN A 66 25.19 -0.16 15.02
N SER A 67 25.56 -1.08 15.93
CA SER A 67 26.82 -1.84 15.76
C SER A 67 26.67 -3.10 14.88
N ASP A 68 27.77 -3.52 14.27
CA ASP A 68 27.87 -4.68 13.38
C ASP A 68 27.50 -5.98 14.13
N GLY A 69 26.23 -6.38 14.07
CA GLY A 69 25.67 -7.53 14.78
C GLY A 69 24.22 -7.35 15.24
N GLN A 70 23.71 -6.11 15.23
CA GLN A 70 22.46 -5.74 15.91
C GLN A 70 21.21 -5.71 15.02
N ILE A 71 21.24 -6.25 13.78
CA ILE A 71 20.02 -6.32 12.94
C ILE A 71 18.93 -7.16 13.62
N LEU A 72 19.33 -8.22 14.33
CA LEU A 72 18.41 -9.01 15.13
C LEU A 72 17.82 -8.18 16.27
N ASP A 73 18.62 -7.38 16.99
CA ASP A 73 18.16 -6.52 18.07
C ASP A 73 17.17 -5.44 17.56
N ILE A 74 17.47 -4.83 16.41
CA ILE A 74 16.56 -3.91 15.73
C ILE A 74 15.24 -4.63 15.40
N GLY A 75 15.32 -5.86 14.87
CA GLY A 75 14.14 -6.68 14.60
C GLY A 75 13.33 -7.03 15.85
N ILE A 76 14.00 -7.32 16.97
CA ILE A 76 13.37 -7.58 18.27
C ILE A 76 12.61 -6.35 18.77
N GLU A 77 13.21 -5.16 18.71
CA GLU A 77 12.54 -3.91 19.09
C GLU A 77 11.30 -3.64 18.22
N ILE A 78 11.41 -3.85 16.92
CA ILE A 78 10.26 -3.70 15.99
C ILE A 78 9.18 -4.74 16.31
N ALA A 79 9.56 -6.00 16.53
CA ALA A 79 8.64 -7.06 16.92
C ALA A 79 7.93 -6.77 18.25
N ALA A 80 8.67 -6.31 19.26
CA ALA A 80 8.11 -5.92 20.55
C ALA A 80 7.07 -4.81 20.40
N ARG A 81 7.34 -3.80 19.55
CA ARG A 81 6.35 -2.76 19.24
C ARG A 81 5.12 -3.33 18.51
N MET A 82 5.30 -4.23 17.55
CA MET A 82 4.18 -4.88 16.86
C MET A 82 3.31 -5.69 17.85
N SER A 83 3.92 -6.43 18.77
CA SER A 83 3.18 -7.16 19.81
C SER A 83 2.44 -6.22 20.75
N GLN A 84 3.02 -5.07 21.12
CA GLN A 84 2.33 -4.05 21.92
C GLN A 84 1.10 -3.50 21.19
N VAL A 85 1.23 -3.18 19.90
CA VAL A 85 0.11 -2.74 19.06
C VAL A 85 -0.97 -3.81 19.01
N HIS A 86 -0.59 -5.06 18.71
CA HIS A 86 -1.54 -6.17 18.63
C HIS A 86 -2.30 -6.39 19.95
N ASN A 87 -1.58 -6.42 21.08
CA ASN A 87 -2.18 -6.61 22.40
C ASN A 87 -3.07 -5.44 22.82
N HIS A 88 -2.73 -4.21 22.42
CA HIS A 88 -3.56 -3.05 22.68
C HIS A 88 -4.91 -3.16 21.97
N GLU A 89 -4.90 -3.49 20.67
CA GLU A 89 -6.14 -3.69 19.89
C GLU A 89 -6.97 -4.86 20.42
N LEU A 90 -6.34 -5.97 20.82
CA LEU A 90 -7.05 -7.11 21.41
C LEU A 90 -7.66 -6.80 22.79
N SER A 91 -7.07 -5.87 23.54
CA SER A 91 -7.59 -5.47 24.84
C SER A 91 -8.89 -4.65 24.74
N THR A 92 -9.08 -3.94 23.62
CA THR A 92 -10.28 -3.14 23.34
C THR A 92 -11.31 -3.92 22.53
N THR A 93 -10.84 -4.80 21.64
CA THR A 93 -11.66 -5.57 20.71
C THR A 93 -11.17 -7.02 20.64
N PRO A 94 -11.90 -7.99 21.20
CA PRO A 94 -11.41 -9.36 21.36
C PRO A 94 -11.23 -10.15 20.05
N LEU A 95 -11.73 -9.63 18.92
CA LEU A 95 -11.59 -10.23 17.60
C LEU A 95 -11.34 -9.15 16.56
N VAL A 96 -10.15 -9.16 15.95
CA VAL A 96 -9.70 -8.16 14.97
C VAL A 96 -9.00 -8.86 13.81
N ALA A 97 -9.46 -8.59 12.59
CA ALA A 97 -8.79 -9.03 11.38
C ALA A 97 -7.66 -8.05 11.03
N TRP A 98 -6.49 -8.59 10.67
CA TRP A 98 -5.31 -7.78 10.34
C TRP A 98 -4.97 -7.82 8.85
N GLU A 99 -4.50 -6.69 8.36
CA GLU A 99 -3.77 -6.55 7.11
C GLU A 99 -2.48 -5.81 7.38
N VAL A 100 -1.37 -6.27 6.79
CA VAL A 100 -0.04 -5.68 7.03
C VAL A 100 0.60 -5.30 5.71
N GLY A 101 1.04 -4.05 5.61
CA GLY A 101 1.85 -3.52 4.53
C GLY A 101 3.23 -3.10 5.04
N ILE A 102 4.27 -3.46 4.30
CA ILE A 102 5.66 -3.11 4.61
C ILE A 102 6.27 -2.40 3.40
N GLU A 103 6.89 -1.23 3.58
CA GLU A 103 7.65 -0.58 2.50
C GLU A 103 8.76 -1.54 2.02
N ASP A 104 8.86 -1.73 0.71
CA ASP A 104 9.91 -2.56 0.12
C ASP A 104 11.28 -1.89 0.24
N PHE A 105 12.33 -2.67 0.51
CA PHE A 105 13.68 -2.16 0.82
C PHE A 105 14.41 -1.60 -0.40
N LEU A 106 13.93 -1.89 -1.62
CA LEU A 106 14.52 -1.46 -2.88
C LEU A 106 13.59 -0.52 -3.64
N ARG A 107 14.12 0.67 -3.99
CA ARG A 107 13.48 1.60 -4.92
C ARG A 107 13.94 1.43 -6.37
N THR A 108 15.24 1.22 -6.56
CA THR A 108 15.91 1.03 -7.87
C THR A 108 17.35 0.60 -7.59
N PHE A 109 17.90 -0.36 -8.33
CA PHE A 109 19.31 -0.71 -8.25
C PHE A 109 20.09 0.13 -9.28
N SER A 110 20.99 0.99 -8.81
CA SER A 110 21.88 1.77 -9.69
C SER A 110 23.33 1.40 -9.37
N PRO A 111 24.11 0.92 -10.37
CA PRO A 111 25.52 0.57 -10.17
C PRO A 111 26.30 1.73 -9.53
N GLY A 112 27.06 1.45 -8.48
CA GLY A 112 27.92 2.43 -7.80
C GLY A 112 27.25 3.39 -6.81
N GLN A 113 25.91 3.36 -6.65
CA GLN A 113 25.20 4.28 -5.74
C GLN A 113 24.85 3.67 -4.38
N PHE A 114 24.87 2.35 -4.24
CA PHE A 114 24.53 1.67 -2.99
C PHE A 114 25.76 1.16 -2.27
N LYS A 115 25.88 1.49 -0.98
CA LYS A 115 26.77 0.75 -0.08
C LYS A 115 26.19 -0.64 0.10
N THR A 116 26.75 -1.63 -0.58
CA THR A 116 26.29 -3.03 -0.63
C THR A 116 25.89 -3.58 0.74
N LYS A 117 26.66 -3.26 1.79
CA LYS A 117 26.36 -3.64 3.18
C LYS A 117 25.01 -3.12 3.70
N GLY A 118 24.71 -1.84 3.50
CA GLY A 118 23.47 -1.22 3.99
C GLY A 118 22.22 -1.78 3.28
N LEU A 119 22.36 -2.12 1.99
CA LEU A 119 21.30 -2.77 1.24
C LEU A 119 20.99 -4.17 1.79
N PHE A 120 22.01 -4.99 2.03
CA PHE A 120 21.82 -6.32 2.61
C PHE A 120 21.29 -6.28 4.04
N GLN A 121 21.73 -5.31 4.85
CA GLN A 121 21.19 -5.09 6.20
C GLN A 121 19.70 -4.77 6.15
N LEU A 122 19.27 -3.87 5.24
CA LEU A 122 17.87 -3.53 5.10
C LEU A 122 17.04 -4.71 4.58
N ALA A 123 17.56 -5.49 3.63
CA ALA A 123 16.91 -6.70 3.13
C ALA A 123 16.75 -7.77 4.23
N GLN A 124 17.79 -7.99 5.05
CA GLN A 124 17.75 -8.90 6.20
C GLN A 124 16.70 -8.44 7.22
N LEU A 125 16.71 -7.14 7.56
CA LEU A 125 15.74 -6.57 8.48
C LEU A 125 14.30 -6.69 7.96
N ASN A 126 14.09 -6.38 6.67
CA ASN A 126 12.78 -6.47 6.03
C ASN A 126 12.23 -7.91 6.07
N GLY A 127 13.07 -8.91 5.77
CA GLY A 127 12.70 -10.33 5.89
C GLY A 127 12.38 -10.76 7.33
N LEU A 128 13.19 -10.32 8.30
CA LEU A 128 12.97 -10.60 9.72
C LEU A 128 11.65 -10.00 10.22
N VAL A 129 11.42 -8.70 9.96
CA VAL A 129 10.19 -8.02 10.36
C VAL A 129 8.97 -8.63 9.66
N SER A 130 9.11 -9.08 8.42
CA SER A 130 8.02 -9.75 7.71
C SER A 130 7.63 -11.07 8.36
N TYR A 131 8.61 -11.86 8.79
CA TYR A 131 8.37 -13.06 9.57
C TYR A 131 7.70 -12.73 10.91
N CYS A 132 8.19 -11.73 11.63
CA CYS A 132 7.58 -11.28 12.88
C CYS A 132 6.14 -10.77 12.70
N ALA A 133 5.83 -10.08 11.60
CA ALA A 133 4.48 -9.65 11.28
C ALA A 133 3.55 -10.86 11.04
N LEU A 134 4.01 -11.85 10.26
CA LEU A 134 3.25 -13.08 10.04
C LEU A 134 2.95 -13.82 11.36
N THR A 135 3.93 -13.97 12.24
CA THR A 135 3.74 -14.68 13.51
C THR A 135 2.94 -13.88 14.54
N THR A 136 2.99 -12.54 14.49
CA THR A 136 2.23 -11.66 15.41
C THR A 136 0.77 -11.53 14.99
N PHE A 137 0.51 -11.33 13.70
CA PHE A 137 -0.83 -10.98 13.19
C PHE A 137 -1.54 -12.14 12.47
N GLY A 138 -0.85 -13.26 12.23
CA GLY A 138 -1.40 -14.41 11.50
C GLY A 138 -1.58 -14.18 9.99
N VAL A 139 -1.11 -13.03 9.47
CA VAL A 139 -1.26 -12.65 8.06
C VAL A 139 0.11 -12.30 7.45
N ALA A 140 0.39 -12.84 6.27
CA ALA A 140 1.60 -12.48 5.55
C ALA A 140 1.53 -11.01 5.10
N PRO A 141 2.58 -10.20 5.33
CA PRO A 141 2.59 -8.81 4.90
C PRO A 141 2.68 -8.71 3.39
N ILE A 142 2.08 -7.66 2.84
CA ILE A 142 2.34 -7.26 1.46
C ILE A 142 3.52 -6.29 1.41
N HIS A 143 4.42 -6.50 0.47
CA HIS A 143 5.51 -5.55 0.22
C HIS A 143 5.06 -4.46 -0.75
N VAL A 144 5.16 -3.21 -0.30
CA VAL A 144 4.68 -2.04 -1.01
C VAL A 144 5.88 -1.31 -1.60
N HIS A 145 6.00 -1.36 -2.93
CA HIS A 145 7.03 -0.59 -3.60
C HIS A 145 6.74 0.93 -3.45
N PRO A 146 7.71 1.75 -3.03
CA PRO A 146 7.46 3.17 -2.70
C PRO A 146 6.89 3.97 -3.88
N THR A 147 7.37 3.68 -5.10
CA THR A 147 6.87 4.33 -6.31
C THR A 147 5.43 3.95 -6.64
N ALA A 148 5.01 2.72 -6.33
CA ALA A 148 3.64 2.27 -6.61
C ALA A 148 2.64 3.01 -5.72
N ALA A 149 2.91 3.07 -4.41
CA ALA A 149 2.08 3.83 -3.46
C ALA A 149 2.05 5.33 -3.81
N ARG A 150 3.22 5.94 -4.07
CA ARG A 150 3.27 7.35 -4.47
C ARG A 150 2.53 7.63 -5.77
N HIS A 151 2.63 6.74 -6.77
CA HIS A 151 1.88 6.88 -8.01
C HIS A 151 0.37 6.81 -7.78
N PHE A 152 -0.08 5.87 -6.94
CA PHE A 152 -1.49 5.72 -6.56
C PHE A 152 -2.03 7.01 -5.92
N PHE A 153 -1.28 7.62 -5.01
CA PHE A 153 -1.69 8.88 -4.39
C PHE A 153 -1.34 10.15 -5.20
N ALA A 154 -0.84 10.01 -6.43
CA ALA A 154 -0.38 11.10 -7.29
C ALA A 154 0.69 12.02 -6.64
N LEU A 155 1.52 11.45 -5.76
CA LEU A 155 2.56 12.15 -5.01
C LEU A 155 3.78 12.36 -5.90
N LYS A 156 4.01 13.62 -6.29
CA LYS A 156 5.14 14.03 -7.11
C LYS A 156 5.68 15.37 -6.63
N VAL A 157 7.00 15.53 -6.72
CA VAL A 157 7.62 16.85 -6.52
C VAL A 157 7.15 17.79 -7.64
N PRO A 158 6.62 18.98 -7.32
CA PRO A 158 6.17 19.92 -8.34
C PRO A 158 7.29 20.32 -9.31
N PRO A 159 6.97 20.54 -10.61
CA PRO A 159 7.95 21.02 -11.58
C PRO A 159 8.48 22.40 -11.17
N GLY A 160 9.77 22.65 -11.35
CA GLY A 160 10.43 23.91 -10.99
C GLY A 160 10.95 23.98 -9.55
N VAL A 161 10.60 23.03 -8.67
CA VAL A 161 11.18 22.93 -7.33
C VAL A 161 12.55 22.25 -7.41
N PRO A 162 13.62 22.81 -6.81
CA PRO A 162 14.92 22.16 -6.76
C PRO A 162 14.80 20.78 -6.10
N LYS A 163 15.32 19.74 -6.76
CA LYS A 163 15.31 18.37 -6.25
C LYS A 163 16.27 18.22 -5.07
N LYS A 164 15.86 18.69 -3.88
CA LYS A 164 16.52 18.39 -2.62
C LYS A 164 16.21 16.95 -2.21
N LYS A 165 17.11 16.35 -1.43
CA LYS A 165 17.04 14.95 -0.98
C LYS A 165 15.69 14.59 -0.33
N ASP A 166 15.07 15.54 0.36
CA ASP A 166 13.87 15.31 1.16
C ASP A 166 12.60 15.93 0.57
N GLU A 167 12.63 16.45 -0.66
CA GLU A 167 11.48 17.16 -1.22
C GLU A 167 10.26 16.24 -1.39
N ILE A 168 10.49 15.00 -1.82
CA ILE A 168 9.41 14.00 -1.90
C ILE A 168 8.87 13.66 -0.50
N LYS A 169 9.70 13.64 0.54
CA LYS A 169 9.27 13.38 1.92
C LYS A 169 8.37 14.50 2.44
N ARG A 170 8.64 15.75 2.07
CA ARG A 170 7.76 16.89 2.38
C ARG A 170 6.40 16.79 1.70
N VAL A 171 6.37 16.38 0.43
CA VAL A 171 5.12 16.14 -0.31
C VAL A 171 4.31 15.03 0.34
N VAL A 172 4.97 13.93 0.73
CA VAL A 172 4.35 12.80 1.43
C VAL A 172 3.77 13.24 2.79
N LEU A 173 4.54 13.97 3.60
CA LEU A 173 4.08 14.50 4.89
C LEU A 173 2.89 15.45 4.73
N ALA A 174 2.95 16.38 3.78
CA ALA A 174 1.85 17.30 3.50
C ALA A 174 0.58 16.55 3.07
N HIS A 175 0.71 15.51 2.23
CA HIS A 175 -0.41 14.66 1.86
C HIS A 175 -0.99 13.89 3.04
N ALA A 176 -0.12 13.33 3.90
CA ALA A 176 -0.53 12.59 5.08
C ALA A 176 -1.32 13.48 6.05
N ILE A 177 -0.82 14.69 6.35
CA ILE A 177 -1.52 15.66 7.22
C ILE A 177 -2.82 16.16 6.60
N ALA A 178 -2.85 16.41 5.28
CA ALA A 178 -4.06 16.87 4.60
C ALA A 178 -5.15 15.80 4.55
N SER A 179 -4.76 14.52 4.48
CA SER A 179 -5.68 13.39 4.49
C SER A 179 -6.12 13.03 5.91
N GLU A 180 -5.19 13.10 6.86
CA GLU A 180 -5.40 12.80 8.27
C GLU A 180 -4.72 13.84 9.18
N PRO A 181 -5.47 14.87 9.64
CA PRO A 181 -4.91 15.93 10.48
C PRO A 181 -4.25 15.44 11.78
N ALA A 182 -4.64 14.27 12.27
CA ALA A 182 -4.02 13.62 13.44
C ALA A 182 -2.52 13.29 13.23
N LEU A 183 -2.03 13.24 11.99
CA LEU A 183 -0.61 13.07 11.67
C LEU A 183 0.21 14.36 11.79
N HIS A 184 -0.42 15.47 12.17
CA HIS A 184 0.34 16.64 12.57
C HIS A 184 0.96 16.41 13.96
N LEU A 185 2.19 15.90 13.97
CA LEU A 185 2.91 15.47 15.18
C LEU A 185 4.09 16.41 15.50
N PRO A 186 3.85 17.67 15.92
CA PRO A 186 4.90 18.67 16.12
C PRO A 186 5.88 18.33 17.26
N HIS A 187 5.49 17.41 18.15
CA HIS A 187 6.34 16.90 19.22
C HIS A 187 7.41 15.91 18.72
N MET A 188 7.27 15.38 17.50
CA MET A 188 8.27 14.50 16.88
C MET A 188 9.27 15.30 16.05
N THR A 189 10.50 14.79 15.95
CA THR A 189 11.51 15.36 15.04
C THR A 189 11.03 15.24 13.58
N ILE A 190 11.45 16.17 12.71
CA ILE A 190 11.08 16.16 11.29
C ILE A 190 11.41 14.82 10.58
N PRO A 191 12.59 14.18 10.80
CA PRO A 191 12.84 12.86 10.23
C PRO A 191 11.83 11.79 10.67
N ALA A 192 11.48 11.75 11.95
CA ALA A 192 10.48 10.82 12.47
C ALA A 192 9.08 11.07 11.87
N GLN A 193 8.71 12.35 11.68
CA GLN A 193 7.46 12.69 10.98
C GLN A 193 7.47 12.18 9.53
N PHE A 194 8.61 12.20 8.84
CA PHE A 194 8.71 11.63 7.50
C PHE A 194 8.52 10.11 7.51
N ASP A 195 9.14 9.40 8.46
CA ASP A 195 9.01 7.94 8.55
C ASP A 195 7.56 7.53 8.87
N VAL A 196 6.87 8.26 9.76
CA VAL A 196 5.44 8.08 10.03
C VAL A 196 4.58 8.35 8.79
N ALA A 197 4.91 9.39 8.01
CA ALA A 197 4.16 9.74 6.81
C ALA A 197 4.35 8.71 5.67
N ASP A 198 5.56 8.19 5.47
CA ASP A 198 5.80 7.09 4.52
C ASP A 198 5.05 5.82 5.00
N ALA A 199 5.02 5.52 6.31
CA ALA A 199 4.22 4.42 6.88
C ALA A 199 2.70 4.60 6.70
N TYR A 200 2.18 5.82 6.83
CA TYR A 200 0.77 6.14 6.52
C TYR A 200 0.44 5.84 5.06
N VAL A 201 1.31 6.22 4.13
CA VAL A 201 1.15 5.95 2.70
C VAL A 201 1.14 4.45 2.43
N VAL A 202 1.99 3.67 3.12
CA VAL A 202 1.99 2.20 3.04
C VAL A 202 0.69 1.60 3.57
N ALA A 203 0.23 2.02 4.74
CA ALA A 203 -1.02 1.54 5.34
C ALA A 203 -2.23 1.87 4.43
N SER A 204 -2.32 3.11 3.98
CA SER A 204 -3.39 3.59 3.11
C SER A 204 -3.39 2.88 1.76
N TYR A 205 -2.21 2.68 1.16
CA TYR A 205 -2.09 1.91 -0.07
C TYR A 205 -2.56 0.47 0.13
N THR A 206 -2.18 -0.15 1.24
CA THR A 206 -2.56 -1.53 1.60
C THR A 206 -4.08 -1.66 1.74
N TYR A 207 -4.72 -0.71 2.43
CA TYR A 207 -6.17 -0.61 2.53
C TYR A 207 -6.84 -0.59 1.14
N TRP A 208 -6.41 0.33 0.26
CA TRP A 208 -7.00 0.47 -1.07
C TRP A 208 -6.68 -0.71 -2.00
N ARG A 209 -5.54 -1.36 -1.83
CA ARG A 209 -5.22 -2.59 -2.56
C ARG A 209 -6.19 -3.71 -2.23
N ARG A 210 -6.58 -3.86 -0.95
CA ARG A 210 -7.61 -4.82 -0.57
C ARG A 210 -8.97 -4.49 -1.19
N VAL A 211 -9.34 -3.21 -1.23
CA VAL A 211 -10.57 -2.75 -1.90
C VAL A 211 -10.53 -3.15 -3.38
N VAL A 212 -9.44 -2.85 -4.10
CA VAL A 212 -9.28 -3.23 -5.52
C VAL A 212 -9.38 -4.73 -5.72
N ASP A 213 -8.69 -5.53 -4.90
CA ASP A 213 -8.71 -6.99 -5.02
C ASP A 213 -10.10 -7.57 -4.75
N THR A 214 -10.82 -7.01 -3.78
CA THR A 214 -12.20 -7.41 -3.47
C THR A 214 -13.17 -7.02 -4.59
N VAL A 215 -13.05 -5.80 -5.13
CA VAL A 215 -13.84 -5.36 -6.31
C VAL A 215 -13.63 -6.31 -7.47
N ILE A 216 -12.38 -6.72 -7.76
CA ILE A 216 -12.09 -7.65 -8.85
C ILE A 216 -12.74 -9.02 -8.60
N ALA A 217 -12.69 -9.51 -7.36
CA ALA A 217 -13.29 -10.80 -6.97
C ALA A 217 -14.83 -10.77 -7.03
N THR A 218 -15.47 -9.68 -6.63
CA THR A 218 -16.93 -9.54 -6.61
C THR A 218 -17.52 -9.11 -7.96
N SER A 219 -16.69 -8.63 -8.90
CA SER A 219 -17.13 -8.18 -10.22
C SER A 219 -17.44 -9.33 -11.21
N HIS A 220 -17.44 -10.60 -10.79
CA HIS A 220 -17.76 -11.72 -11.68
C HIS A 220 -19.10 -11.54 -12.44
N PRO A 221 -20.21 -11.05 -11.82
CA PRO A 221 -21.44 -10.78 -12.55
C PRO A 221 -21.25 -9.72 -13.65
N LEU A 222 -20.50 -8.65 -13.37
CA LEU A 222 -20.20 -7.58 -14.32
C LEU A 222 -19.35 -8.07 -15.50
N GLN A 223 -18.42 -8.99 -15.26
CA GLN A 223 -17.51 -9.47 -16.30
C GLN A 223 -18.28 -10.11 -17.47
N SER A 224 -19.40 -10.78 -17.20
CA SER A 224 -20.22 -11.42 -18.25
C SER A 224 -20.77 -10.44 -19.29
N THR A 225 -21.14 -9.23 -18.88
CA THR A 225 -21.66 -8.17 -19.77
C THR A 225 -20.56 -7.23 -20.27
N LEU A 226 -19.51 -7.04 -19.48
CA LEU A 226 -18.39 -6.15 -19.79
C LEU A 226 -17.42 -6.74 -20.81
N TRP A 227 -17.12 -8.05 -20.74
CA TRP A 227 -16.13 -8.69 -21.62
C TRP A 227 -16.40 -8.53 -23.10
N PRO A 228 -17.62 -8.78 -23.61
CA PRO A 228 -17.91 -8.59 -25.03
C PRO A 228 -17.62 -7.15 -25.51
N ASP A 229 -17.97 -6.15 -24.68
CA ASP A 229 -17.71 -4.74 -24.97
C ASP A 229 -16.20 -4.44 -24.93
N MET A 230 -15.47 -4.94 -23.94
CA MET A 230 -14.02 -4.79 -23.85
C MET A 230 -13.30 -5.46 -25.02
N GLU A 231 -13.70 -6.68 -25.41
CA GLU A 231 -13.16 -7.39 -26.56
C GLU A 231 -13.31 -6.58 -27.85
N LYS A 232 -14.50 -6.01 -28.05
CA LYS A 232 -14.76 -5.14 -29.21
C LYS A 232 -13.83 -3.92 -29.23
N GLN A 233 -13.60 -3.28 -28.09
CA GLN A 233 -12.71 -2.13 -27.99
C GLN A 233 -11.22 -2.50 -28.15
N LEU A 234 -10.83 -3.69 -27.69
CA LEU A 234 -9.43 -4.15 -27.66
C LEU A 234 -9.07 -5.06 -28.85
N ALA A 235 -9.98 -5.26 -29.81
CA ALA A 235 -9.85 -6.24 -30.90
C ALA A 235 -8.51 -6.15 -31.64
N ARG A 236 -8.05 -4.93 -31.96
CA ARG A 236 -6.75 -4.70 -32.63
C ARG A 236 -5.56 -5.12 -31.77
N GLN A 237 -5.60 -4.85 -30.47
CA GLN A 237 -4.51 -5.21 -29.55
C GLN A 237 -4.49 -6.72 -29.30
N ILE A 238 -5.67 -7.34 -29.17
CA ILE A 238 -5.84 -8.78 -29.06
C ILE A 238 -5.27 -9.47 -30.30
N ALA A 239 -5.65 -9.04 -31.51
CA ALA A 239 -5.12 -9.59 -32.76
C ALA A 239 -3.59 -9.43 -32.86
N SER A 240 -3.07 -8.24 -32.52
CA SER A 240 -1.62 -7.98 -32.55
C SER A 240 -0.84 -8.85 -31.57
N ARG A 241 -1.34 -9.05 -30.34
CA ARG A 241 -0.69 -9.90 -29.33
C ARG A 241 -0.79 -11.38 -29.67
N SER A 242 -1.94 -11.83 -30.16
CA SER A 242 -2.13 -13.20 -30.63
C SER A 242 -1.18 -13.56 -31.77
N ALA A 243 -0.86 -12.62 -32.65
CA ALA A 243 0.10 -12.84 -33.73
C ALA A 243 1.56 -12.89 -33.25
N LYS A 244 1.91 -12.17 -32.17
CA LYS A 244 3.28 -12.06 -31.65
C LYS A 244 3.65 -13.11 -30.59
N THR A 245 2.65 -13.72 -29.94
CA THR A 245 2.87 -14.59 -28.78
C THR A 245 2.19 -15.92 -28.96
N LYS A 246 2.98 -17.00 -29.08
CA LYS A 246 2.48 -18.37 -29.32
C LYS A 246 1.49 -18.87 -28.23
N SER A 247 1.62 -18.41 -26.99
CA SER A 247 0.79 -18.82 -25.84
C SER A 247 -0.17 -17.73 -25.34
N PHE A 248 -0.62 -16.83 -26.23
CA PHE A 248 -1.51 -15.74 -25.83
C PHE A 248 -2.88 -16.26 -25.36
N SER A 249 -3.27 -15.92 -24.13
CA SER A 249 -4.62 -16.12 -23.62
C SER A 249 -5.40 -14.80 -23.65
N LYS A 250 -6.46 -14.75 -24.47
CA LYS A 250 -7.39 -13.61 -24.55
C LYS A 250 -8.00 -13.30 -23.18
N GLN A 251 -8.46 -14.34 -22.48
CA GLN A 251 -9.09 -14.17 -21.17
C GLN A 251 -8.13 -13.60 -20.13
N ALA A 252 -6.88 -14.11 -20.07
CA ALA A 252 -5.87 -13.58 -19.17
C ALA A 252 -5.51 -12.12 -19.50
N TYR A 253 -5.47 -11.76 -20.79
CA TYR A 253 -5.22 -10.40 -21.22
C TYR A 253 -6.35 -9.45 -20.80
N LEU A 254 -7.61 -9.83 -21.02
CA LEU A 254 -8.74 -9.01 -20.60
C LEU A 254 -8.77 -8.87 -19.07
N GLN A 255 -8.49 -9.94 -18.32
CA GLN A 255 -8.42 -9.90 -16.86
C GLN A 255 -7.35 -8.93 -16.37
N LEU A 256 -6.18 -8.93 -17.03
CA LEU A 256 -5.11 -7.97 -16.74
C LEU A 256 -5.54 -6.53 -17.01
N VAL A 257 -6.17 -6.26 -18.16
CA VAL A 257 -6.65 -4.91 -18.52
C VAL A 257 -7.72 -4.46 -17.53
N PHE A 258 -8.67 -5.33 -17.18
CA PHE A 258 -9.70 -5.03 -16.20
C PHE A 258 -9.11 -4.67 -14.84
N ARG A 259 -8.19 -5.48 -14.31
CA ARG A 259 -7.48 -5.18 -13.05
C ARG A 259 -6.78 -3.82 -13.10
N GLN A 260 -6.09 -3.50 -14.20
CA GLN A 260 -5.41 -2.21 -14.37
C GLN A 260 -6.39 -1.04 -14.42
N GLU A 261 -7.52 -1.20 -15.10
CA GLU A 261 -8.51 -0.13 -15.26
C GLU A 261 -9.32 0.06 -13.97
N VAL A 262 -9.60 -1.00 -13.21
CA VAL A 262 -10.18 -0.89 -11.86
C VAL A 262 -9.21 -0.18 -10.91
N ASP A 263 -7.91 -0.50 -10.95
CA ASP A 263 -6.90 0.19 -10.14
C ASP A 263 -6.87 1.69 -10.45
N ILE A 264 -6.86 2.06 -11.74
CA ILE A 264 -6.95 3.46 -12.20
C ILE A 264 -8.26 4.12 -11.74
N TRP A 265 -9.39 3.41 -11.87
CA TRP A 265 -10.70 3.95 -11.50
C TRP A 265 -10.76 4.26 -10.01
N VAL A 266 -10.36 3.30 -9.16
CA VAL A 266 -10.32 3.46 -7.70
C VAL A 266 -9.35 4.58 -7.33
N ARG A 267 -8.17 4.63 -7.95
CA ARG A 267 -7.22 5.71 -7.76
C ARG A 267 -7.88 7.08 -7.99
N ASP A 268 -8.61 7.24 -9.09
CA ASP A 268 -9.14 8.55 -9.48
C ASP A 268 -10.43 8.94 -8.72
N HIS A 269 -11.16 7.97 -8.14
CA HIS A 269 -12.48 8.20 -7.51
C HIS A 269 -12.54 7.85 -6.01
N ARG A 270 -11.45 7.38 -5.40
CA ARG A 270 -11.44 6.99 -3.98
C ARG A 270 -11.92 8.08 -3.02
N THR A 271 -11.72 9.35 -3.35
CA THR A 271 -12.14 10.49 -2.50
C THR A 271 -13.63 10.80 -2.59
N THR A 272 -14.31 10.36 -3.65
CA THR A 272 -15.77 10.54 -3.82
C THR A 272 -16.58 9.32 -3.41
N CYS A 273 -15.92 8.17 -3.28
CA CYS A 273 -16.52 6.93 -2.78
C CYS A 273 -16.50 6.82 -1.25
N CYS A 274 -15.78 7.74 -0.58
CA CYS A 274 -15.65 7.80 0.88
C CYS A 274 -16.70 8.72 1.51
#